data_AF-A0A523GYS0-F1
#
_entry.id   AF-A0A523GYS0-F1
#
_cell.length_a   1.000
_cell.length_b   1.000
_cell.length_c   1.000
_cell.angle_alpha   90.00
_cell.angle_beta   90.00
_cell.angle_gamma   90.00
#
_symmetry.space_group_name_H-M   'P 1'
#
loop_
_entity.id
_entity.type
_entity.pdbx_description
1 polymer ?
#
loop_
_entity_poly.entity_id
_entity_poly.type
_entity_poly.pdbx_seq_one_letter_code
_entity_poly.pdbx_strand_id
1 'polypeptide(L)' 'MNSNFLQTPIDYLKGVGPNRAELLKKELGIQTFQDLIHLFPNRYL' A
#
# COMPACT_ATOMS: atom_id res chain seq x y z
N MET A 1 -11.85 8.92 -16.71
CA MET A 1 -10.94 8.00 -16.01
C MET A 1 -10.28 8.77 -14.89
N ASN A 2 -10.37 8.32 -13.64
CA ASN A 2 -9.80 9.05 -12.50
C ASN A 2 -8.29 8.75 -12.44
N SER A 3 -7.48 9.61 -13.04
CA SER A 3 -6.06 9.37 -13.34
C SER A 3 -5.17 9.11 -12.12
N ASN A 4 -5.66 9.41 -10.91
CA ASN A 4 -4.87 9.40 -9.67
C ASN A 4 -5.38 8.38 -8.64
N PHE A 5 -6.27 7.46 -9.01
CA PHE A 5 -6.79 6.47 -8.05
C PHE A 5 -5.69 5.63 -7.40
N LEU A 6 -4.63 5.28 -8.11
CA LEU A 6 -3.53 4.50 -7.55
C LEU A 6 -2.60 5.32 -6.65
N GLN A 7 -2.65 6.65 -6.76
CA GLN A 7 -1.85 7.57 -5.95
C GLN A 7 -2.51 7.91 -4.60
N THR A 8 -3.64 7.27 -4.27
CA THR A 8 -4.28 7.47 -2.97
C THR A 8 -3.42 6.88 -1.85
N PRO A 9 -3.26 7.59 -0.72
CA PRO A 9 -2.52 7.10 0.43
C PRO A 9 -3.09 5.79 0.98
N ILE A 10 -2.21 4.91 1.44
CA ILE A 10 -2.56 3.59 1.97
C ILE A 10 -3.48 3.66 3.21
N ASP A 11 -3.51 4.80 3.92
CA ASP A 11 -4.39 5.03 5.08
C ASP A 11 -5.89 4.96 4.73
N TYR A 12 -6.24 5.22 3.46
CA TYR A 12 -7.61 5.15 2.97
C TYR A 12 -8.00 3.75 2.49
N LEU A 13 -7.08 2.77 2.52
CA LEU A 13 -7.38 1.40 2.15
C LEU A 13 -8.24 0.74 3.25
N LYS A 14 -9.46 0.36 2.89
CA LYS A 14 -10.37 -0.34 3.82
C LYS A 14 -9.70 -1.60 4.38
N GLY A 15 -9.63 -1.71 5.70
CA GLY A 15 -8.97 -2.83 6.40
C GLY A 15 -7.52 -2.55 6.82
N VAL A 16 -6.93 -1.44 6.37
CA VAL A 16 -5.69 -0.88 6.88
C VAL A 16 -6.02 0.19 7.91
N GLY A 17 -5.99 -0.16 9.19
CA GLY A 17 -6.07 0.81 10.28
C GLY A 17 -4.75 1.60 10.44
N PRO A 18 -4.74 2.68 11.25
CA PRO A 18 -3.58 3.56 11.41
C PRO A 18 -2.29 2.81 11.79
N ASN A 19 -2.38 1.86 12.73
CA ASN A 19 -1.22 1.07 13.15
C ASN A 19 -0.64 0.21 12.01
N ARG A 20 -1.49 -0.36 11.14
CA ARG A 20 -1.03 -1.14 9.99
C ARG A 20 -0.47 -0.25 8.90
N ALA A 21 -1.09 0.90 8.65
CA ALA A 21 -0.58 1.87 7.68
C ALA A 21 0.82 2.35 8.06
N GLU A 22 1.05 2.62 9.34
CA GLU A 22 2.37 3.00 9.85
C GLU A 22 3.42 1.91 9.61
N LEU A 23 3.11 0.65 9.91
CA LEU A 23 4.01 -0.47 9.64
C LEU A 23 4.27 -0.65 8.14
N LEU A 24 3.24 -0.57 7.29
CA LEU A 24 3.40 -0.68 5.84
C LEU A 24 4.32 0.42 5.28
N LYS A 25 4.19 1.65 5.79
CA LYS A 25 5.04 2.78 5.40
C LYS A 25 6.47 2.64 5.88
N LYS A 26 6.67 2.26 7.15
CA LYS A 26 8.00 2.20 7.78
C LYS A 26 8.80 0.98 7.37
N GLU A 27 8.17 -0.19 7.36
CA GLU A 27 8.86 -1.46 7.18
C GLU A 27 8.94 -1.87 5.70
N LEU A 28 7.89 -1.60 4.92
CA LEU A 28 7.80 -2.02 3.51
C LEU A 28 7.90 -0.86 2.52
N GLY A 29 7.95 0.39 2.99
CA GLY A 29 8.01 1.58 2.14
C GLY A 29 6.73 1.84 1.33
N ILE A 30 5.61 1.20 1.67
CA ILE A 30 4.34 1.26 0.93
C ILE A 30 3.56 2.50 1.38
N GLN A 31 3.44 3.49 0.49
CA GLN A 31 2.78 4.77 0.81
C GLN A 31 1.43 4.90 0.11
N THR A 32 1.30 4.34 -1.08
CA THR A 32 0.13 4.47 -1.96
C THR A 32 -0.46 3.10 -2.33
N PHE A 33 -1.66 3.12 -2.91
CA PHE A 33 -2.26 1.90 -3.46
C PHE A 33 -1.40 1.32 -4.58
N GLN A 34 -0.71 2.18 -5.35
CA GLN A 34 0.23 1.76 -6.38
C GLN A 34 1.37 0.92 -5.80
N ASP A 35 1.97 1.35 -4.69
CA ASP A 35 3.09 0.63 -4.08
C ASP A 35 2.65 -0.77 -3.61
N LEU A 36 1.43 -0.86 -3.07
CA LEU A 36 0.89 -2.13 -2.57
C LEU A 36 0.65 -3.15 -3.69
N ILE A 37 0.14 -2.73 -4.85
CA ILE A 37 -0.07 -3.65 -5.99
C ILE A 37 1.23 -4.04 -6.70
N HIS A 38 2.28 -3.23 -6.55
CA HIS A 38 3.63 -3.53 -7.06
C HIS A 38 4.50 -4.28 -6.03
N LEU A 39 3.92 -4.73 -4.93
CA LEU A 39 4.58 -5.63 -3.99
C LEU A 39 4.47 -7.08 -4.49
N PHE A 40 5.59 -7.63 -4.96
CA PHE A 40 5.67 -9.02 -5.40
C PHE A 40 6.33 -9.92 -4.33
N PRO A 41 5.85 -11.16 -4.15
CA PRO A 41 6.54 -12.16 -3.35
C PRO A 41 7.98 -12.36 -3.80
N ASN A 42 8.92 -12.40 -2.83
CA ASN A 42 10.32 -12.72 -3.10
C ASN A 42 10.50 -14.18 -3.57
N ARG A 43 9.60 -15.08 -3.17
CA ARG A 43 9.59 -16.48 -3.61
C ARG A 43 8.16 -17.00 -3.71
N TYR A 44 7.89 -17.72 -4.79
CA TYR A 44 6.68 -18.54 -4.94
C TYR A 44 7.06 -20.00 -4.62
N LEU A 45 6.30 -20.65 -3.75
CA LEU A 45 6.47 -22.05 -3.35
C LEU A 45 5.41 -22.92 -4.01
#